data_AF-A0AAW4YX85-F1
#
_entry.id   AF-A0AAW4YX85-F1
#
_cell.length_a   1.000
_cell.length_b   1.000
_cell.length_c   1.000
_cell.angle_alpha   90.00
_cell.angle_beta   90.00
_cell.angle_gamma   90.00
#
_symmetry.space_group_name_H-M   'P 1'
#
loop_
_entity.id
_entity.type
_entity.pdbx_description
1 polymer ?
#
loop_
_entity_poly.entity_id
_entity_poly.type
_entity_poly.pdbx_seq_one_letter_code
_entity_poly.pdbx_strand_id
1 'polypeptide(L)'
;MTHEEQALIAPAAVHGDCRFMRRISAAQGAIAAVLMDDMKGTNPLNDYHRYGLVTALELPAVELEERAAFIEEQVFTGGGQ
;
A
#
# COMPACT_ATOMS: atom_id res chain seq x y z
N MET A 1 17.02 18.27 -18.13
CA MET A 1 16.77 18.28 -16.68
C MET A 1 18.12 18.26 -16.00
N THR A 2 18.42 19.28 -15.21
CA THR A 2 19.71 19.44 -14.52
C THR A 2 19.80 18.48 -13.32
N HIS A 3 21.00 18.13 -12.88
CA HIS A 3 21.20 17.28 -11.70
C HIS A 3 20.56 17.87 -10.42
N GLU A 4 20.44 19.20 -10.33
CA GLU A 4 19.77 19.90 -9.22
C GLU A 4 18.24 19.72 -9.26
N GLU A 5 17.63 19.70 -10.46
CA GLU A 5 16.20 19.41 -10.62
C GLU A 5 15.88 17.94 -10.26
N GLN A 6 16.74 17.00 -10.64
CA GLN A 6 16.60 15.58 -10.25
C GLN A 6 16.74 15.38 -8.73
N ALA A 7 17.65 16.11 -8.08
CA ALA A 7 17.84 16.05 -6.63
C ALA A 7 16.65 16.62 -5.82
N LEU A 8 15.88 17.55 -6.39
CA LEU A 8 14.66 18.09 -5.77
C LEU A 8 13.41 17.22 -6.01
N ILE A 9 13.37 16.46 -7.11
CA ILE A 9 12.28 15.53 -7.43
C ILE A 9 12.34 14.30 -6.51
N ALA A 10 13.53 13.80 -6.18
CA ALA A 10 13.69 12.59 -5.37
C ALA A 10 13.03 12.65 -3.98
N PRO A 11 13.20 13.72 -3.16
CA PRO A 11 12.52 13.83 -1.86
C PRO A 11 11.00 13.97 -1.97
N ALA A 12 10.51 14.71 -2.97
CA ALA A 12 9.07 14.90 -3.18
C ALA A 12 8.39 13.59 -3.62
N ALA A 13 9.06 12.80 -4.48
CA ALA A 13 8.60 11.48 -4.88
C ALA A 13 8.54 10.51 -3.69
N VAL A 14 9.61 10.45 -2.89
CA VAL A 14 9.66 9.60 -1.67
C VAL A 14 8.57 10.00 -0.66
N HIS A 15 8.30 11.30 -0.50
CA HIS A 15 7.22 11.76 0.37
C HIS A 15 5.83 11.36 -0.17
N GLY A 16 5.64 11.47 -1.48
CA GLY A 16 4.43 10.99 -2.17
C GLY A 16 4.19 9.50 -1.94
N ASP A 17 5.25 8.71 -2.05
CA ASP A 17 5.23 7.26 -1.82
C ASP A 17 4.89 6.90 -0.38
N CYS A 18 5.56 7.56 0.57
CA CYS A 18 5.26 7.37 1.98
C CYS A 18 3.82 7.75 2.34
N ARG A 19 3.22 8.73 1.64
CA ARG A 19 1.82 9.11 1.84
C ARG A 19 0.87 8.09 1.21
N PHE A 20 1.18 7.60 0.01
CA PHE A 20 0.41 6.57 -0.68
C PHE A 20 0.39 5.27 0.13
N MET A 21 1.56 4.76 0.52
CA MET A 21 1.69 3.54 1.31
C MET A 21 0.95 3.63 2.66
N ARG A 22 1.02 4.79 3.34
CA ARG A 22 0.26 5.01 4.59
C ARG A 22 -1.25 4.95 4.38
N ARG A 23 -1.77 5.48 3.27
CA ARG A 23 -3.20 5.42 2.95
C ARG A 23 -3.65 3.98 2.69
N ILE A 24 -2.85 3.22 1.95
CA ILE A 24 -3.16 1.80 1.71
C ILE A 24 -3.13 1.03 3.03
N SER A 25 -2.09 1.20 3.84
CA SER A 25 -1.98 0.54 5.14
C SER A 25 -3.18 0.85 6.04
N ALA A 26 -3.65 2.10 6.06
CA ALA A 26 -4.85 2.49 6.79
C ALA A 26 -6.13 1.80 6.26
N ALA A 27 -6.27 1.69 4.93
CA ALA A 27 -7.39 0.99 4.31
C ALA A 27 -7.39 -0.52 4.63
N GLN A 28 -6.23 -1.18 4.54
CA GLN A 28 -6.06 -2.57 4.92
C GLN A 28 -6.38 -2.79 6.41
N GLY A 29 -5.90 -1.89 7.28
CA GLY A 29 -6.18 -1.93 8.72
C GLY A 29 -7.68 -1.81 9.03
N ALA A 30 -8.40 -0.94 8.31
CA ALA A 30 -9.84 -0.80 8.47
C ALA A 30 -10.61 -2.06 8.07
N ILE A 31 -10.24 -2.68 6.95
CA ILE A 31 -10.86 -3.94 6.50
C ILE A 31 -10.54 -5.08 7.49
N ALA A 32 -9.29 -5.18 7.93
CA ALA A 32 -8.85 -6.18 8.90
C ALA A 32 -9.59 -6.03 10.24
N ALA A 33 -9.86 -4.80 10.70
CA ALA A 33 -10.64 -4.55 11.90
C ALA A 33 -12.05 -5.16 11.82
N VAL A 34 -12.74 -4.97 10.69
CA VAL A 34 -14.09 -5.53 10.49
C VAL A 34 -14.05 -7.07 10.47
N LEU A 35 -13.05 -7.66 9.82
CA LEU A 35 -12.86 -9.13 9.82
C LEU A 35 -12.51 -9.66 11.22
N MET A 36 -11.76 -8.93 12.02
CA MET A 36 -11.47 -9.31 13.41
C MET A 36 -12.72 -9.28 14.30
N ASP A 37 -13.62 -8.31 14.09
CA ASP A 37 -14.88 -8.23 14.82
C ASP A 37 -15.84 -9.39 14.45
N ASP A 38 -15.79 -9.85 13.19
CA ASP A 38 -16.46 -11.08 12.73
C ASP A 38 -15.90 -12.32 13.44
N MET A 39 -14.57 -12.47 13.49
CA MET A 39 -13.91 -13.61 14.16
C MET A 39 -14.19 -13.66 15.66
N LYS A 40 -14.33 -12.50 16.31
CA LYS A 40 -14.70 -12.40 17.73
C LYS A 40 -16.19 -12.63 17.98
N GLY A 41 -17.00 -12.78 16.93
CA GLY A 41 -18.46 -12.87 17.02
C GLY A 41 -19.12 -11.60 17.53
N THR A 42 -18.41 -10.46 17.54
CA THR A 42 -18.95 -9.17 18.02
C THR A 42 -19.86 -8.53 16.97
N ASN A 43 -19.53 -8.70 15.69
CA ASN A 43 -20.38 -8.32 14.57
C ASN A 43 -20.24 -9.35 13.44
N PRO A 44 -20.98 -10.47 13.51
CA PRO A 44 -20.80 -11.57 12.56
C PRO A 44 -21.23 -11.16 11.16
N LEU A 45 -20.35 -11.43 10.20
CA LEU A 45 -20.57 -11.22 8.78
C LEU A 45 -21.18 -12.47 8.16
N ASN A 46 -21.97 -12.29 7.11
CA ASN A 46 -22.34 -13.39 6.23
C ASN A 46 -21.17 -13.75 5.29
N ASP A 47 -21.26 -14.91 4.66
CA ASP A 47 -20.19 -15.43 3.79
C ASP A 47 -19.89 -14.51 2.61
N TYR A 48 -20.90 -13.83 2.04
CA TYR A 48 -20.72 -12.88 0.95
C TYR A 48 -19.86 -11.68 1.36
N HIS A 49 -20.17 -11.05 2.50
CA HIS A 49 -19.42 -9.92 3.02
C HIS A 49 -18.00 -10.33 3.45
N ARG A 50 -17.86 -11.49 4.12
CA ARG A 50 -16.55 -12.01 4.51
C ARG A 50 -15.66 -12.24 3.28
N TYR A 51 -16.19 -12.94 2.27
CA TYR A 51 -15.47 -13.18 1.02
C TYR A 51 -15.07 -11.87 0.34
N GLY A 52 -16.02 -10.94 0.19
CA GLY A 52 -15.75 -9.64 -0.45
C GLY A 52 -14.66 -8.83 0.25
N LEU A 53 -14.63 -8.83 1.59
CA LEU A 53 -13.60 -8.14 2.37
C LEU A 53 -12.23 -8.81 2.27
N VAL A 54 -12.17 -10.14 2.27
CA VAL A 54 -10.90 -10.88 2.06
C VAL A 54 -10.34 -10.60 0.67
N THR A 55 -11.17 -10.66 -0.38
CA THR A 55 -10.74 -10.31 -1.74
C THR A 55 -10.31 -8.84 -1.85
N ALA A 56 -11.01 -7.94 -1.16
CA ALA A 56 -10.64 -6.52 -1.13
C ALA A 56 -9.29 -6.24 -0.44
N LEU A 57 -8.76 -7.16 0.38
CA LEU A 57 -7.41 -7.04 0.95
C LEU A 57 -6.29 -7.41 -0.03
N GLU A 58 -6.59 -8.21 -1.06
CA GLU A 58 -5.59 -8.65 -2.05
C GLU A 58 -5.14 -7.48 -2.93
N LEU A 59 -6.07 -6.65 -3.41
CA LEU A 59 -5.75 -5.54 -4.32
C LEU A 59 -4.76 -4.53 -3.71
N PRO A 60 -4.95 -4.02 -2.48
CA PRO A 60 -4.01 -3.07 -1.90
C PRO A 60 -2.69 -3.73 -1.49
N ALA A 61 -2.66 -5.04 -1.23
CA ALA A 61 -1.41 -5.76 -0.96
C ALA A 61 -0.53 -5.80 -2.22
N VAL A 62 -1.13 -6.12 -3.38
CA VAL A 62 -0.43 -6.09 -4.68
C VAL A 62 0.08 -4.68 -5.00
N GLU A 63 -0.74 -3.64 -4.82
CA GLU A 63 -0.31 -2.26 -5.07
C GLU A 63 0.87 -1.83 -4.17
N LEU A 64 0.91 -2.30 -2.91
CA LEU A 64 2.04 -2.05 -2.00
C LEU A 64 3.30 -2.78 -2.45
N GLU A 65 3.19 -4.04 -2.85
CA GLU A 65 4.32 -4.84 -3.34
C GLU A 65 4.91 -4.25 -4.62
N GLU A 66 4.07 -3.90 -5.60
CA GLU A 66 4.50 -3.25 -6.84
C GLU A 66 5.20 -1.91 -6.57
N ARG A 67 4.64 -1.09 -5.67
CA ARG A 67 5.25 0.20 -5.33
C ARG A 67 6.56 0.03 -4.58
N ALA A 68 6.64 -0.93 -3.66
CA ALA A 68 7.86 -1.25 -2.93
C ALA A 68 8.97 -1.72 -3.89
N ALA A 69 8.65 -2.61 -4.84
CA ALA A 69 9.58 -3.08 -5.86
C ALA A 69 10.09 -1.92 -6.75
N PHE A 70 9.20 -1.02 -7.18
CA PHE A 70 9.59 0.17 -7.93
C PHE A 70 10.54 1.08 -7.12
N ILE A 71 10.25 1.33 -5.85
CA ILE A 71 11.11 2.14 -4.98
C ILE A 71 12.46 1.44 -4.82
N GLU A 72 12.47 0.12 -4.62
CA GLU A 72 13.69 -0.66 -4.48
C GLU A 72 14.56 -0.55 -5.73
N GLU A 73 13.97 -0.69 -6.91
CA GLU A 73 14.63 -0.49 -8.20
C GLU A 73 15.22 0.93 -8.30
N GLN A 74 14.41 1.97 -8.10
CA GLN A 74 14.85 3.37 -8.26
C GLN A 74 15.92 3.79 -7.24
N VAL A 75 15.83 3.30 -6.01
CA VAL A 75 16.71 3.72 -4.90
C VAL A 75 17.98 2.88 -4.82
N PHE A 76 17.91 1.56 -5.03
CA PHE A 76 19.04 0.66 -4.84
C PHE A 76 19.76 0.27 -6.13
N THR A 77 19.12 0.33 -7.30
CA THR A 77 19.81 0.03 -8.58
C THR A 77 20.46 1.26 -9.23
N GLY A 78 20.27 2.46 -8.66
CA GLY A 78 21.08 3.64 -8.91
C GLY A 78 21.36 3.90 -10.40
N GLY A 79 20.36 4.33 -11.17
CA GLY A 79 20.57 4.67 -12.58
C GLY A 79 21.00 3.46 -13.41
N GLY A 80 20.04 2.58 -13.71
CA GLY A 80 20.16 1.80 -14.94
C GLY A 80 20.38 2.78 -16.09
N GLN A 81 21.53 2.65 -16.74
CA GLN A 81 22.09 3.54 -17.77
C GLN A 81 21.08 4.05 -18.81
#